data_AF-A0AAU9QHX4-F1
#
_entry.id   AF-A0AAU9QHX4-F1
#
_cell.length_a   1.000
_cell.length_b   1.000
_cell.length_c   1.000
_cell.angle_alpha   90.00
_cell.angle_beta   90.00
_cell.angle_gamma   90.00
#
_symmetry.space_group_name_H-M   'P 1'
#
loop_
_entity.id
_entity.type
_entity.pdbx_description
1 polymer ?
#
loop_
_entity_poly.entity_id
_entity_poly.type
_entity_poly.pdbx_seq_one_letter_code
_entity_poly.pdbx_strand_id
1 'polypeptide(L)'
;MKVKIEKTCDGEAFFNIPEILQEELQWEEGDQIEWLDNNDGSWTLRKVELEDDTQSKSIEYILSQHPTLKEQMEDVFEDSGLRAEWLTSAIPALSGLTPLEVVLKGDLKRVLDALNRIKYGDFS
;
A
#
# COMPACT_ATOMS: atom_id res chain seq x y z
N MET A 1 -14.16 24.68 4.26
CA MET A 1 -13.03 25.34 4.97
C MET A 1 -12.49 26.47 4.09
N LYS A 2 -11.86 27.49 4.66
CA LYS A 2 -11.19 28.57 3.88
C LYS A 2 -9.74 28.67 4.35
N VAL A 3 -8.79 28.67 3.42
CA VAL A 3 -7.37 28.83 3.71
C VAL A 3 -6.93 30.22 3.27
N LYS A 4 -6.06 30.86 4.04
CA LYS A 4 -5.51 32.17 3.70
C LYS A 4 -4.40 31.99 2.67
N ILE A 5 -4.47 32.74 1.57
CA ILE A 5 -3.40 32.83 0.59
C ILE A 5 -2.47 33.98 0.97
N GLU A 6 -1.18 33.72 0.93
CA GLU A 6 -0.11 34.67 1.20
C GLU A 6 0.74 34.85 -0.07
N LYS A 7 1.62 35.85 -0.08
CA LYS A 7 2.49 36.14 -1.22
C LYS A 7 3.94 36.22 -0.77
N THR A 8 4.83 35.65 -1.57
CA THR A 8 6.27 35.82 -1.39
C THR A 8 6.71 37.23 -1.78
N CYS A 9 7.95 37.59 -1.46
CA CYS A 9 8.58 38.85 -1.84
C CYS A 9 8.53 39.08 -3.36
N ASP A 10 8.63 38.00 -4.13
CA ASP A 10 8.63 37.95 -5.59
C ASP A 10 7.20 37.95 -6.19
N GLY A 11 6.17 37.92 -5.33
CA GLY A 11 4.76 38.02 -5.73
C GLY A 11 4.07 36.68 -6.01
N GLU A 12 4.75 35.56 -5.81
CA GLU A 12 4.16 34.22 -5.95
C GLU A 12 3.17 33.93 -4.83
N ALA A 13 2.00 33.41 -5.19
CA ALA A 13 0.98 33.06 -4.22
C ALA A 13 1.25 31.68 -3.63
N PHE A 14 1.19 31.58 -2.30
CA PHE A 14 1.31 30.32 -1.59
C PHE A 14 0.30 30.25 -0.44
N PHE A 15 0.11 29.06 0.10
CA PHE A 15 -0.62 28.87 1.35
C PHE A 15 0.02 27.75 2.15
N ASN A 16 -0.07 27.84 3.46
CA ASN A 16 0.32 26.76 4.34
C ASN A 16 -0.87 25.81 4.47
N ILE A 17 -0.63 24.51 4.29
CA ILE A 17 -1.64 23.48 4.50
C ILE A 17 -1.90 23.40 6.01
N PRO A 18 -3.10 23.76 6.50
CA PRO A 18 -3.42 23.68 7.91
C PRO A 18 -3.29 22.24 8.43
N GLU A 19 -2.83 22.07 9.66
CA GLU A 19 -2.64 20.76 10.32
C GLU A 19 -3.88 19.87 10.24
N ILE A 20 -5.07 20.44 10.47
CA ILE A 20 -6.34 19.72 10.32
C ILE A 20 -6.55 19.11 8.93
N LEU A 21 -6.11 19.77 7.86
CA LEU A 21 -6.18 19.21 6.51
C LEU A 21 -5.11 18.16 6.26
N GLN A 22 -3.94 18.29 6.89
CA GLN A 22 -2.89 17.26 6.82
C GLN A 22 -3.40 15.96 7.47
N GLU A 23 -4.02 16.05 8.63
CA GLU A 23 -4.61 14.90 9.34
C GLU A 23 -5.79 14.30 8.57
N GLU A 24 -6.75 15.13 8.14
CA GLU A 24 -7.94 14.64 7.42
C GLU A 24 -7.61 14.00 6.07
N LEU A 25 -6.62 14.54 5.36
CA LEU A 25 -6.19 14.04 4.05
C LEU A 25 -5.06 13.01 4.14
N GLN A 26 -4.53 12.75 5.34
CA GLN A 26 -3.37 11.89 5.58
C GLN A 26 -2.16 12.29 4.71
N TRP A 27 -1.88 13.60 4.68
CA TRP A 27 -0.71 14.15 4.00
C TRP A 27 0.41 14.35 5.02
N GLU A 28 1.59 13.85 4.68
CA GLU A 28 2.82 14.00 5.44
C GLU A 28 3.86 14.79 4.62
N GLU A 29 4.84 15.39 5.30
CA GLU A 29 5.94 16.07 4.62
C GLU A 29 6.69 15.09 3.71
N GLY A 30 6.83 15.45 2.43
CA GLY A 30 7.46 14.59 1.42
C GLY A 30 6.47 13.84 0.53
N ASP A 31 5.17 13.85 0.85
CA ASP A 31 4.14 13.31 -0.05
C ASP A 31 4.10 14.05 -1.38
N GLN A 32 3.98 13.29 -2.47
CA GLN A 32 3.79 13.86 -3.80
C GLN A 32 2.31 14.21 -3.99
N ILE A 33 2.05 15.44 -4.45
CA ILE A 33 0.71 15.94 -4.77
C ILE A 33 0.64 16.39 -6.22
N GLU A 34 -0.57 16.33 -6.79
CA GLU A 34 -0.83 16.79 -8.15
C GLU A 34 -1.97 17.81 -8.22
N TRP A 35 -1.83 18.73 -9.16
CA TRP A 35 -2.85 19.73 -9.51
C TRP A 35 -3.63 19.27 -10.73
N LEU A 36 -4.96 19.21 -10.60
CA LEU A 36 -5.87 18.86 -11.67
C LEU A 36 -6.74 20.07 -12.02
N ASP A 37 -6.74 20.46 -13.30
CA ASP A 37 -7.63 21.50 -13.80
C ASP A 37 -9.04 20.94 -14.01
N ASN A 38 -10.04 21.52 -13.34
CA ASN A 38 -11.43 21.09 -13.46
C ASN A 38 -12.14 21.70 -14.68
N ASN A 39 -11.46 22.56 -15.46
CA ASN A 39 -11.98 23.27 -16.63
C ASN A 39 -13.18 24.20 -16.36
N ASP A 40 -13.41 24.55 -15.09
CA ASP A 40 -14.43 25.50 -14.65
C ASP A 40 -13.83 26.73 -13.94
N GLY A 41 -12.50 26.88 -14.00
CA GLY A 41 -11.74 27.90 -13.28
C GLY A 41 -11.34 27.50 -11.86
N SER A 42 -11.71 26.30 -11.40
CA SER A 42 -11.22 25.71 -10.16
C SER A 42 -10.15 24.63 -10.42
N TRP A 43 -9.38 24.34 -9.39
CA TRP A 43 -8.35 23.31 -9.39
C TRP A 43 -8.58 22.33 -8.24
N THR A 44 -8.32 21.05 -8.49
CA THR A 44 -8.30 20.01 -7.46
C THR A 44 -6.86 19.69 -7.11
N LEU A 45 -6.56 19.70 -5.81
CA LEU A 45 -5.27 19.24 -5.28
C LEU A 45 -5.50 17.88 -4.63
N ARG A 46 -4.73 16.86 -5.04
CA ARG A 46 -4.82 15.52 -4.44
C ARG A 46 -3.43 14.90 -4.23
N LYS A 47 -3.33 13.99 -3.27
CA LYS A 47 -2.14 13.14 -3.10
C LYS A 47 -2.05 12.18 -4.29
N VAL A 48 -0.85 12.06 -4.84
CA VAL A 48 -0.54 11.03 -5.82
C VAL A 48 -0.38 9.73 -5.04
N GLU A 49 -1.34 8.83 -5.15
CA GLU A 49 -1.13 7.47 -4.66
C GLU A 49 -0.11 6.81 -5.59
N LEU A 50 1.10 6.58 -5.08
CA LEU A 50 2.05 5.70 -5.76
C LEU A 50 1.39 4.32 -5.85
N GLU A 51 1.42 3.67 -7.01
CA GLU A 51 0.78 2.36 -7.22
C GLU A 51 1.23 1.32 -6.18
N ASP A 52 2.48 1.44 -5.70
CA ASP A 52 3.04 0.66 -4.58
C ASP A 52 2.28 0.82 -3.26
N ASP A 53 1.77 2.02 -2.99
CA ASP A 53 1.13 2.37 -1.73
C ASP A 53 -0.30 1.78 -1.65
N THR A 54 -1.02 1.76 -2.78
CA THR A 54 -2.33 1.11 -2.89
C THR A 54 -2.22 -0.42 -2.79
N GLN A 55 -1.16 -1.01 -3.39
CA GLN A 55 -0.90 -2.45 -3.27
C GLN A 55 -0.51 -2.82 -1.82
N SER A 56 0.35 -2.03 -1.17
CA SER A 56 0.78 -2.25 0.20
C SER A 56 -0.40 -2.20 1.20
N LYS A 57 -1.27 -1.20 1.09
CA LYS A 57 -2.50 -1.10 1.91
C LYS A 57 -3.44 -2.28 1.69
N SER A 58 -3.58 -2.74 0.44
CA SER A 58 -4.42 -3.89 0.10
C SER A 58 -3.88 -5.20 0.67
N ILE A 59 -2.55 -5.39 0.62
CA ILE A 59 -1.87 -6.53 1.22
C ILE A 59 -2.04 -6.50 2.74
N GLU A 60 -1.80 -5.37 3.38
CA GLU A 60 -1.94 -5.22 4.83
C GLU A 60 -3.38 -5.48 5.28
N TYR A 61 -4.37 -5.00 4.53
CA TYR A 61 -5.78 -5.31 4.76
C TYR A 61 -6.04 -6.81 4.68
N ILE A 62 -5.57 -7.51 3.65
CA ILE A 62 -5.75 -8.97 3.53
C ILE A 62 -5.07 -9.73 4.67
N LEU A 63 -3.87 -9.32 5.08
CA LEU A 63 -3.16 -9.91 6.21
C LEU A 63 -3.90 -9.66 7.54
N SER A 64 -4.57 -8.52 7.68
CA SER A 64 -5.43 -8.23 8.84
C SER A 64 -6.62 -9.20 8.94
N GLN A 65 -7.17 -9.64 7.80
CA GLN A 65 -8.28 -10.59 7.76
C GLN A 65 -7.82 -12.03 8.04
N HIS A 66 -6.54 -12.32 7.80
CA HIS A 66 -5.95 -13.65 7.97
C HIS A 66 -4.77 -13.62 8.95
N PRO A 67 -5.02 -13.47 10.27
CA PRO A 67 -3.96 -13.33 11.27
C PRO A 67 -2.99 -14.52 11.30
N THR A 68 -3.47 -15.75 11.03
CA THR A 68 -2.60 -16.93 10.91
C THR A 68 -1.63 -16.82 9.73
N LEU A 69 -2.06 -16.24 8.61
CA LEU A 69 -1.18 -16.00 7.47
C LEU A 69 -0.13 -14.96 7.82
N LYS A 70 -0.55 -13.86 8.47
CA LYS A 70 0.35 -12.80 8.91
C LYS A 70 1.46 -13.34 9.82
N GLU A 71 1.10 -14.10 10.85
CA GLU A 71 2.07 -14.66 11.81
C GLU A 71 3.09 -15.58 11.11
N GLN A 72 2.62 -16.45 10.19
CA GLN A 72 3.51 -17.34 9.44
C GLN A 72 4.43 -16.56 8.48
N MET A 73 3.92 -15.51 7.84
CA MET A 73 4.73 -14.64 6.96
C MET A 73 5.81 -13.90 7.75
N GLU A 74 5.49 -13.42 8.95
CA GLU A 74 6.43 -12.73 9.84
C GLU A 74 7.54 -13.66 10.36
N ASP A 75 7.21 -14.94 10.55
CA ASP A 75 8.15 -15.96 10.98
C ASP A 75 9.05 -16.48 9.84
N VAL A 76 8.54 -16.56 8.60
CA VAL A 76 9.32 -17.02 7.43
C VAL A 76 10.15 -15.91 6.80
N PHE A 77 9.63 -14.68 6.75
CA PHE A 77 10.28 -13.54 6.11
C PHE A 77 10.43 -12.40 7.11
N GLU A 78 11.66 -11.97 7.39
CA GLU A 78 11.93 -10.86 8.32
C GLU A 78 11.57 -9.49 7.70
N ASP A 79 11.76 -9.35 6.37
CA ASP A 79 11.57 -8.10 5.63
C ASP A 79 10.14 -7.98 5.05
N SER A 80 9.53 -6.80 5.19
CA SER A 80 8.19 -6.52 4.68
C SER A 80 8.12 -6.49 3.15
N GLY A 81 9.20 -6.07 2.47
CA GLY A 81 9.31 -6.10 1.02
C GLY A 81 9.30 -7.53 0.48
N LEU A 82 10.06 -8.44 1.10
CA LEU A 82 10.07 -9.86 0.74
C LEU A 82 8.68 -10.51 0.95
N ARG A 83 7.96 -10.13 2.00
CA ARG A 83 6.58 -10.61 2.22
C ARG A 83 5.65 -10.16 1.08
N ALA A 84 5.71 -8.88 0.72
CA ALA A 84 4.89 -8.32 -0.35
C ALA A 84 5.24 -8.95 -1.71
N GLU A 85 6.53 -9.09 -2.00
CA GLU A 85 7.02 -9.74 -3.23
C GLU A 85 6.54 -11.20 -3.31
N TRP A 86 6.66 -11.96 -2.23
CA TRP A 86 6.21 -13.35 -2.22
C TRP A 86 4.69 -13.48 -2.41
N LEU A 87 3.91 -12.60 -1.78
CA LEU A 87 2.44 -12.59 -1.87
C LEU A 87 1.92 -12.21 -3.26
N THR A 88 2.67 -11.39 -3.99
CA THR A 88 2.30 -10.86 -5.31
C THR A 88 2.96 -11.60 -6.47
N SER A 89 3.95 -12.45 -6.21
CA SER A 89 4.65 -13.23 -7.22
C SER A 89 3.95 -14.56 -7.50
N ALA A 90 3.98 -14.99 -8.77
CA ALA A 90 3.47 -16.28 -9.20
C ALA A 90 4.33 -17.42 -8.64
N ILE A 91 3.73 -18.36 -7.92
CA ILE A 91 4.46 -19.47 -7.30
C ILE A 91 4.15 -20.78 -8.03
N PRO A 92 5.15 -21.52 -8.54
CA PRO A 92 4.92 -22.80 -9.20
C PRO A 92 4.15 -23.83 -8.36
N ALA A 93 4.43 -23.92 -7.06
CA ALA A 93 3.69 -24.78 -6.12
C ALA A 93 2.19 -24.40 -6.00
N LEU A 94 1.85 -23.13 -6.30
CA LEU A 94 0.49 -22.62 -6.35
C LEU A 94 -0.09 -22.64 -7.78
N SER A 95 0.43 -23.52 -8.64
CA SER A 95 0.02 -23.63 -10.06
C SER A 95 0.27 -22.35 -10.86
N GLY A 96 1.28 -21.56 -10.47
CA GLY A 96 1.61 -20.30 -11.11
C GLY A 96 0.69 -19.14 -10.72
N LEU A 97 -0.18 -19.32 -9.73
CA LEU A 97 -0.96 -18.23 -9.13
C LEU A 97 -0.15 -17.54 -8.03
N THR A 98 -0.54 -16.31 -7.71
CA THR A 98 0.00 -15.61 -6.55
C THR A 98 -0.67 -16.11 -5.28
N PRO A 99 0.01 -16.09 -4.12
CA PRO A 99 -0.61 -16.38 -2.83
C PRO A 99 -1.89 -15.59 -2.58
N LEU A 100 -1.93 -14.29 -2.92
CA LEU A 100 -3.11 -13.47 -2.73
C LEU A 100 -4.29 -13.97 -3.54
N GLU A 101 -4.09 -14.34 -4.80
CA GLU A 101 -5.15 -14.90 -5.63
C GLU A 101 -5.71 -16.20 -5.05
N VAL A 102 -4.85 -17.05 -4.48
CA VAL A 102 -5.25 -18.32 -3.87
C VAL A 102 -6.04 -18.09 -2.58
N VAL A 103 -5.62 -17.14 -1.74
CA VAL A 103 -6.36 -16.73 -0.53
C VAL A 103 -7.73 -16.17 -0.90
N LEU A 104 -7.81 -15.29 -1.91
CA LEU A 104 -9.08 -14.71 -2.38
C LEU A 104 -10.04 -15.76 -2.95
N LYS A 105 -9.51 -16.85 -3.51
CA LYS A 105 -10.30 -18.02 -3.94
C LYS A 105 -10.75 -18.92 -2.78
N GLY A 106 -10.35 -18.60 -1.55
CA GLY A 106 -10.73 -19.32 -0.33
C GLY A 106 -9.81 -20.49 0.03
N ASP A 107 -8.68 -20.67 -0.64
CA ASP A 107 -7.77 -21.81 -0.42
C ASP A 107 -6.54 -21.40 0.39
N LEU A 108 -6.78 -20.78 1.55
CA LEU A 108 -5.72 -20.33 2.47
C LEU A 108 -4.78 -21.47 2.89
N LYS A 109 -5.32 -22.68 3.06
CA LYS A 109 -4.53 -23.86 3.48
C LYS A 109 -3.39 -24.15 2.51
N ARG A 110 -3.63 -24.01 1.21
CA ARG A 110 -2.62 -24.25 0.18
C ARG A 110 -1.47 -23.24 0.25
N VAL A 111 -1.77 -21.99 0.58
CA VAL A 111 -0.75 -20.94 0.79
C VAL A 111 0.07 -21.22 2.04
N LEU A 112 -0.57 -21.64 3.14
CA LEU A 112 0.13 -22.02 4.37
C LEU A 112 1.02 -23.26 4.18
N ASP A 113 0.60 -24.25 3.37
CA ASP A 113 1.45 -25.39 3.01
C ASP A 113 2.71 -24.92 2.28
N ALA A 114 2.55 -24.02 1.29
CA ALA A 114 3.67 -23.45 0.56
C ALA A 114 4.65 -22.69 1.48
N LEU A 115 4.14 -21.93 2.47
CA LEU A 115 4.98 -21.27 3.48
C LEU A 115 5.75 -22.25 4.36
N ASN A 116 5.08 -23.31 4.82
CA ASN A 116 5.73 -24.33 5.65
C ASN A 116 6.88 -25.04 4.91
N ARG A 117 6.72 -25.28 3.60
CA ARG A 117 7.79 -25.85 2.76
C ARG A 117 9.02 -24.94 2.67
N ILE A 118 8.80 -23.62 2.66
CA ILE A 118 9.89 -22.63 2.67
C ILE A 118 10.55 -22.64 4.06
N LYS A 119 9.76 -22.61 5.13
CA LYS A 119 10.25 -22.58 6.51
C LYS A 119 11.11 -23.78 6.88
N TYR A 120 10.61 -24.99 6.60
CA TYR A 120 11.23 -26.23 7.07
C TYR A 120 12.12 -26.89 6.01
N GLY A 121 12.13 -26.35 4.79
CA GLY A 121 12.81 -26.93 3.64
C GLY A 121 12.17 -28.25 3.24
N ASP A 122 11.47 -28.27 2.11
CA ASP A 122 11.08 -29.53 1.47
C ASP A 122 12.37 -30.18 0.91
N PHE A 123 13.04 -30.97 1.75
CA PHE A 123 14.06 -31.92 1.31
C PHE A 123 13.32 -33.06 0.61
N SER A 124 13.12 -32.92 -0.71
CA SER A 124 12.86 -34.08 -1.57
C SER A 124 13.96 -35.12 -1.46
#